data_AF-A0AAD1YKT1-F1
#
_entry.id   AF-A0AAD1YKT1-F1
#
_cell.length_a   1.000
_cell.length_b   1.000
_cell.length_c   1.000
_cell.angle_alpha   90.00
_cell.angle_beta   90.00
_cell.angle_gamma   90.00
#
_symmetry.space_group_name_H-M   'P 1'
#
loop_
_entity.id
_entity.type
_entity.pdbx_description
1 polymer ?
#
loop_
_entity_poly.entity_id
_entity_poly.type
_entity_poly.pdbx_seq_one_letter_code
_entity_poly.pdbx_strand_id
1 'polypeptide(L)'
;MWKKKKKKKRCSDAQNVQGNNFDPLVKQLIKELTKAAPENRGYAEGRATSSSLYAYGIANCWRTMDQKLCTKCVDKASEEILLFLLVVCCTILNLLTSLVHPRIELFEEKTHPLLRP
;
A
#
# COMPACT_ATOMS: atom_id res chain seq x y z
N MET A 1 -19.73 15.17 19.04
CA MET A 1 -18.33 14.72 19.30
C MET A 1 -17.88 13.82 18.16
N TRP A 2 -17.00 14.28 17.26
CA TRP A 2 -16.60 13.53 16.06
C TRP A 2 -15.47 12.55 16.40
N LYS A 3 -15.73 11.24 16.34
CA LYS A 3 -14.69 10.23 16.57
C LYS A 3 -13.82 10.09 15.33
N LYS A 4 -12.52 10.40 15.45
CA LYS A 4 -11.52 10.16 14.41
C LYS A 4 -11.41 8.65 14.14
N LYS A 5 -11.82 8.19 12.96
CA LYS A 5 -11.59 6.80 12.55
C LYS A 5 -10.12 6.62 12.16
N LYS A 6 -9.48 5.57 12.68
CA LYS A 6 -8.09 5.22 12.34
C LYS A 6 -8.03 4.61 10.95
N LYS A 7 -7.04 5.00 10.15
CA LYS A 7 -6.74 4.39 8.85
C LYS A 7 -6.22 2.96 9.07
N LYS A 8 -6.76 1.99 8.32
CA LYS A 8 -6.34 0.57 8.39
C LYS A 8 -5.32 0.30 7.28
N LYS A 9 -4.14 -0.21 7.65
CA LYS A 9 -3.07 -0.62 6.73
C LYS A 9 -2.95 -2.15 6.78
N ARG A 10 -2.60 -2.78 5.67
CA ARG A 10 -2.42 -4.22 5.56
C ARG A 10 -1.11 -4.49 4.82
N CYS A 11 -0.29 -5.36 5.38
CA CYS A 11 0.95 -5.85 4.78
C CYS A 11 0.80 -7.36 4.58
N SER A 12 1.52 -7.91 3.61
CA SER A 12 1.62 -9.36 3.44
C SER A 12 2.49 -9.96 4.56
N ASP A 13 2.15 -11.15 5.01
CA ASP A 13 2.98 -11.94 5.93
C ASP A 13 4.16 -12.63 5.21
N ALA A 14 4.19 -12.56 3.87
CA ALA A 14 5.25 -13.16 3.07
C ALA A 14 6.57 -12.40 3.23
N GLN A 15 7.64 -13.14 3.52
CA GLN A 15 8.99 -12.60 3.57
C GLN A 15 9.52 -12.39 2.15
N ASN A 16 10.05 -11.19 1.88
CA ASN A 16 10.74 -10.90 0.63
C ASN A 16 12.12 -11.57 0.63
N VAL A 17 12.17 -12.83 0.17
CA VAL A 17 13.40 -13.65 0.11
C VAL A 17 14.44 -13.05 -0.87
N GLN A 18 14.01 -12.16 -1.77
CA GLN A 18 14.86 -11.47 -2.76
C GLN A 18 15.12 -10.00 -2.39
N GLY A 19 15.06 -9.68 -1.09
CA GLY A 19 15.10 -8.36 -0.44
C GLY A 19 15.84 -7.23 -1.15
N ASN A 20 16.98 -7.51 -1.78
CA ASN A 20 17.83 -6.48 -2.36
C ASN A 20 17.33 -5.93 -3.71
N ASN A 21 16.59 -6.71 -4.52
CA ASN A 21 16.21 -6.30 -5.88
C ASN A 21 14.74 -5.92 -6.04
N PHE A 22 13.88 -6.32 -5.10
CA PHE A 22 12.44 -6.02 -5.15
C PHE A 22 12.11 -4.65 -4.55
N ASP A 23 12.77 -4.26 -3.45
CA ASP A 23 12.60 -2.95 -2.83
C ASP A 23 12.81 -1.76 -3.79
N PRO A 24 13.92 -1.67 -4.55
CA PRO A 24 14.09 -0.59 -5.52
C PRO A 24 13.02 -0.63 -6.62
N LEU A 25 12.56 -1.83 -7.02
CA LEU A 25 11.51 -2.01 -8.01
C LEU A 25 10.17 -1.42 -7.54
N VAL A 26 9.78 -1.70 -6.29
CA VAL A 26 8.56 -1.17 -5.69
C VAL A 26 8.68 0.35 -5.45
N LYS A 27 9.85 0.83 -5.00
CA LYS A 27 10.12 2.27 -4.84
C LYS A 27 9.94 3.04 -6.14
N GLN A 28 10.44 2.48 -7.25
CA GLN A 28 10.25 3.07 -8.58
C GLN A 28 8.77 3.11 -8.95
N LEU A 29 8.06 1.98 -8.84
CA LEU A 29 6.64 1.90 -9.18
C LEU A 29 5.80 2.89 -8.38
N ILE A 30 6.03 2.99 -7.06
CA ILE A 30 5.32 3.94 -6.20
C ILE A 30 5.55 5.38 -6.68
N LYS A 31 6.79 5.76 -7.01
CA LYS A 31 7.13 7.10 -7.51
C LYS A 31 6.43 7.43 -8.83
N GLU A 32 6.32 6.47 -9.73
CA GLU A 32 5.61 6.65 -11.01
C GLU A 32 4.11 6.87 -10.77
N LEU A 33 3.50 6.05 -9.92
CA LEU A 33 2.08 6.13 -9.59
C LEU A 33 1.71 7.42 -8.84
N THR A 34 2.53 7.86 -7.88
CA THR A 34 2.27 9.11 -7.12
C THR A 34 2.39 10.34 -8.00
N LYS A 35 3.25 10.32 -9.02
CA LYS A 35 3.34 11.38 -10.02
C LYS A 35 2.15 11.36 -10.98
N ALA A 36 1.78 10.18 -11.48
CA ALA A 36 0.76 10.05 -12.52
C ALA A 36 -0.67 10.26 -12.01
N ALA A 37 -1.00 9.81 -10.79
CA ALA A 37 -2.37 9.85 -10.30
C ALA A 37 -2.97 11.28 -10.25
N PRO A 38 -2.27 12.31 -9.72
CA PRO A 38 -2.78 13.68 -9.72
C PRO A 38 -3.00 14.24 -11.14
N GLU A 39 -2.15 13.89 -12.10
CA GLU A 39 -2.24 14.35 -13.49
C GLU A 39 -3.38 13.65 -14.25
N ASN A 40 -3.72 12.41 -13.86
CA ASN A 40 -4.73 11.60 -14.51
C ASN A 40 -6.00 11.45 -13.66
N ARG A 41 -6.60 12.60 -13.28
CA ARG A 41 -7.90 12.68 -12.56
C ARG A 41 -7.96 11.86 -11.27
N GLY A 42 -6.83 11.76 -10.58
CA GLY A 42 -6.71 11.03 -9.33
C GLY A 42 -6.56 9.52 -9.50
N TYR A 43 -6.08 9.02 -10.63
CA TYR A 43 -5.92 7.59 -10.84
C TYR A 43 -4.68 7.24 -11.68
N ALA A 44 -3.92 6.25 -11.22
CA ALA A 44 -2.85 5.64 -12.00
C ALA A 44 -2.73 4.16 -11.63
N GLU A 45 -2.33 3.36 -12.62
CA GLU A 45 -1.94 1.97 -12.43
C GLU A 45 -0.67 1.67 -13.23
N GLY A 46 0.05 0.63 -12.84
CA GLY A 46 1.31 0.31 -13.48
C GLY A 46 1.93 -0.97 -12.96
N ARG A 47 3.01 -1.37 -13.63
CA ARG A 47 3.85 -2.47 -13.22
C ARG A 47 5.31 -2.11 -13.41
N ALA A 48 6.16 -2.61 -12.54
CA ALA A 48 7.61 -2.55 -12.69
C ALA A 48 8.15 -3.97 -12.77
N THR A 49 9.10 -4.20 -13.68
CA THR A 49 9.68 -5.53 -13.92
C THR A 49 11.19 -5.46 -13.87
N SER A 50 11.82 -6.41 -13.19
CA SER A 50 13.28 -6.55 -13.18
C SER A 50 13.66 -8.03 -13.14
N SER A 51 14.33 -8.50 -14.19
CA SER A 51 14.70 -9.91 -14.35
C SER A 51 13.48 -10.84 -14.18
N SER A 52 13.37 -11.55 -13.06
CA SER A 52 12.26 -12.45 -12.69
C SER A 52 11.28 -11.86 -11.69
N LEU A 53 11.39 -10.57 -11.36
CA LEU A 53 10.56 -9.86 -10.39
C LEU A 53 9.53 -8.98 -11.09
N TYR A 54 8.31 -8.99 -10.55
CA TYR A 54 7.19 -8.18 -10.99
C TYR A 54 6.57 -7.48 -9.79
N ALA A 55 6.41 -6.17 -9.87
CA ALA A 55 5.64 -5.38 -8.93
C ALA A 55 4.45 -4.75 -9.67
N TYR A 56 3.28 -4.76 -9.04
CA TYR A 56 2.05 -4.18 -9.56
C TYR A 56 1.48 -3.20 -8.53
N GLY A 57 0.85 -2.13 -9.00
CA GLY A 57 0.35 -1.10 -8.10
C GLY A 57 -0.68 -0.20 -8.75
N ILE A 58 -1.52 0.39 -7.90
CA ILE A 58 -2.55 1.35 -8.25
C ILE A 58 -2.47 2.49 -7.23
N ALA A 59 -2.58 3.74 -7.70
CA ALA A 59 -2.76 4.91 -6.85
C ALA A 59 -4.08 5.59 -7.22
N ASN A 60 -4.90 5.86 -6.21
CA ASN A 60 -6.20 6.50 -6.39
C ASN A 60 -6.44 7.60 -5.35
N CYS A 61 -7.03 8.69 -5.82
CA CYS A 61 -7.55 9.80 -5.04
C CYS A 61 -9.08 9.80 -5.10
N TRP A 62 -9.71 10.52 -4.18
CA TRP A 62 -11.13 10.78 -4.29
C TRP A 62 -11.43 11.71 -5.47
N ARG A 63 -12.53 11.44 -6.17
CA ARG A 63 -12.96 12.17 -7.37
C ARG A 63 -13.25 13.65 -7.11
N THR A 64 -13.56 14.01 -5.86
CA THR A 64 -13.84 15.39 -5.43
C THR A 64 -12.60 16.16 -4.99
N MET A 65 -11.43 15.51 -4.90
CA MET A 65 -10.18 16.19 -4.54
C MET A 65 -9.58 16.90 -5.76
N ASP A 66 -9.14 18.14 -5.56
CA ASP A 66 -8.29 18.82 -6.53
C ASP A 66 -6.91 18.17 -6.63
N GLN A 67 -6.16 18.54 -7.67
CA GLN A 67 -4.84 17.98 -7.96
C GLN A 67 -3.85 18.13 -6.80
N LYS A 68 -3.84 19.28 -6.10
CA LYS A 68 -2.91 19.54 -4.98
C LYS A 68 -3.24 18.67 -3.78
N LEU A 69 -4.52 18.51 -3.48
CA LEU A 69 -5.00 17.62 -2.42
C LEU A 69 -4.72 16.15 -2.76
N CYS A 70 -4.89 15.76 -4.02
CA CYS A 70 -4.53 14.43 -4.49
C CYS A 70 -3.03 14.16 -4.33
N THR A 71 -2.15 15.06 -4.78
CA THR A 71 -0.70 14.96 -4.58
C THR A 71 -0.34 14.73 -3.12
N LYS A 72 -0.85 15.57 -2.21
CA LYS A 72 -0.61 15.40 -0.76
C LYS A 72 -1.10 14.06 -0.23
N CYS A 73 -2.21 13.55 -0.74
CA CYS A 73 -2.77 12.26 -0.31
C CYS A 73 -1.88 11.09 -0.73
N VAL A 74 -1.49 11.03 -2.01
CA VAL A 74 -0.68 9.94 -2.55
C VAL A 74 0.77 10.01 -2.03
N ASP A 75 1.31 11.21 -1.81
CA ASP A 75 2.62 11.39 -1.17
C ASP A 75 2.61 10.83 0.25
N LYS A 76 1.61 11.21 1.07
CA LYS A 76 1.51 10.69 2.44
C LYS A 76 1.25 9.19 2.49
N ALA A 77 0.45 8.66 1.57
CA ALA A 77 0.25 7.21 1.47
C ALA A 77 1.54 6.48 1.08
N SER A 78 2.30 7.03 0.12
CA SER A 78 3.57 6.43 -0.32
C SER A 78 4.63 6.43 0.76
N GLU A 79 4.81 7.52 1.52
CA GLU A 79 5.72 7.58 2.67
C GLU A 79 5.42 6.44 3.66
N GLU A 80 4.15 6.21 3.97
CA GLU A 80 3.73 5.14 4.87
C GLU A 80 4.02 3.75 4.31
N ILE A 81 3.77 3.52 3.01
CA ILE A 81 4.05 2.22 2.36
C ILE A 81 5.56 1.95 2.30
N LEU A 82 6.35 2.95 1.94
CA LEU A 82 7.81 2.84 1.84
C LEU A 82 8.47 2.57 3.19
N LEU A 83 7.89 3.07 4.28
CA LEU A 83 8.31 2.72 5.63
C LEU A 83 8.18 1.22 5.89
N PHE A 84 7.11 0.57 5.40
CA PHE A 84 6.95 -0.88 5.54
C PHE A 84 7.90 -1.69 4.67
N LEU A 85 8.38 -1.15 3.54
CA LEU A 85 9.40 -1.83 2.73
C LEU A 85 10.72 -1.99 3.50
N LEU A 86 11.10 -0.98 4.28
CA LEU A 86 12.25 -1.05 5.19
C LEU A 86 12.01 -1.99 6.39
N VAL A 87 10.75 -2.35 6.65
CA VAL A 87 10.28 -3.15 7.80
C VAL A 87 9.72 -4.50 7.35
N VAL A 88 9.94 -4.93 6.09
CA VAL A 88 9.57 -6.29 5.67
C VAL A 88 10.51 -7.27 6.39
N CYS A 89 10.02 -7.86 7.47
CA CYS A 89 10.54 -9.07 8.13
C CYS A 89 11.89 -9.03 8.87
N CYS A 90 12.53 -7.90 9.16
CA CYS A 90 13.87 -7.94 9.76
C CYS A 90 13.92 -7.85 11.30
N THR A 91 13.36 -8.83 12.05
CA THR A 91 13.90 -9.38 13.37
C THR A 91 12.91 -9.80 14.48
N ILE A 92 11.58 -9.66 14.38
CA ILE A 92 10.69 -10.15 15.48
C ILE A 92 9.71 -11.22 15.00
N LEU A 93 10.20 -12.37 14.54
CA LEU A 93 9.48 -13.63 14.75
C LEU A 93 10.39 -14.86 14.77
N ASN A 94 11.53 -14.77 15.46
CA ASN A 94 12.20 -15.97 15.98
C ASN A 94 12.00 -16.13 17.50
N LEU A 95 10.96 -15.53 18.09
CA LEU A 95 10.65 -15.76 19.50
C LEU A 95 9.16 -15.81 19.90
N LEU A 96 8.20 -15.78 18.98
CA LEU A 96 6.77 -15.97 19.32
C LEU A 96 5.99 -16.77 18.27
N THR A 97 6.57 -17.86 17.77
CA THR A 97 5.86 -18.87 16.94
C THR A 97 4.83 -19.71 17.71
N SER A 98 4.40 -19.32 18.91
CA SER A 98 3.46 -20.14 19.71
C SER A 98 2.05 -19.58 19.93
N LEU A 99 1.72 -18.32 19.58
CA LEU A 99 0.41 -17.77 19.96
C LEU A 99 -0.16 -16.74 18.98
N VAL A 100 -0.48 -17.10 17.74
CA VAL A 100 -1.72 -16.60 17.12
C VAL A 100 -2.27 -17.65 16.14
N HIS A 101 -3.48 -18.09 16.45
CA HIS A 101 -4.31 -19.03 15.73
C HIS A 101 -4.52 -18.66 14.24
N PRO A 102 -4.64 -19.64 13.32
CA PRO A 102 -4.86 -19.40 11.90
C PRO A 102 -6.33 -19.04 11.68
N ARG A 103 -6.62 -17.81 11.27
CA ARG A 103 -7.90 -17.52 10.62
C ARG A 103 -7.66 -16.75 9.34
N ILE A 104 -7.41 -17.56 8.31
CA ILE A 104 -7.86 -17.29 6.96
C ILE A 104 -9.36 -16.97 7.06
N GLU A 105 -9.72 -15.69 7.09
CA GLU A 105 -11.01 -15.22 6.57
C GLU A 105 -10.67 -14.54 5.26
N LEU A 106 -10.67 -15.29 4.14
CA LEU A 106 -11.87 -15.43 3.32
C LEU A 106 -12.71 -14.15 3.41
N PHE A 107 -12.44 -13.27 2.45
CA PHE A 107 -13.45 -12.48 1.76
C PHE A 107 -14.78 -12.34 2.50
N GLU A 108 -14.91 -11.28 3.31
CA GLU A 108 -16.23 -10.70 3.53
C GLU A 108 -16.12 -9.21 3.23
N GLU A 109 -16.58 -8.89 2.02
CA GLU A 109 -16.94 -7.56 1.57
C GLU A 109 -17.95 -6.97 2.56
N LYS A 110 -17.47 -6.32 3.62
CA LYS A 110 -18.28 -5.35 4.37
C LYS A 110 -18.10 -3.98 3.74
N THR A 111 -18.64 -3.88 2.52
CA THR A 111 -19.15 -2.61 2.00
C THR A 111 -20.21 -2.08 2.98
N HIS A 112 -19.83 -1.11 3.80
CA HIS A 112 -20.75 -0.29 4.60
C HIS A 112 -20.55 1.18 4.18
N PRO A 113 -21.58 2.04 4.28
CA PRO A 113 -22.27 2.68 3.18
C PRO A 113 -21.82 4.14 3.10
N LEU A 114 -20.50 4.38 3.18
CA LEU A 114 -19.92 5.72 3.14
C LEU A 114 -18.98 5.91 1.94
N LEU A 115 -19.20 5.10 0.89
CA LEU A 115 -18.72 5.33 -0.47
C LEU A 115 -19.90 5.71 -1.38
N ARG A 116 -20.53 6.85 -1.07
CA ARG A 116 -21.03 7.87 -2.00
C ARG A 116 -21.59 9.05 -1.17
N PRO A 117 -21.73 10.25 -1.76
CA PRO A 117 -22.37 11.37 -1.08
C PRO A 117 -23.83 11.04 -0.75
#